data_AF-A0A3C0VAJ0-F1
#
_entry.id   AF-A0A3C0VAJ0-F1
#
_cell.length_a   1.000
_cell.length_b   1.000
_cell.length_c   1.000
_cell.angle_alpha   90.00
_cell.angle_beta   90.00
_cell.angle_gamma   90.00
#
_symmetry.space_group_name_H-M   'P 1'
#
loop_
_entity.id
_entity.type
_entity.pdbx_description
1 polymer ?
#
loop_
_entity_poly.entity_id
_entity_poly.type
_entity_poly.pdbx_seq_one_letter_code
_entity_poly.pdbx_strand_id
1 'polypeptide(L)'
;MITKQSAELTLRDLLSQLSFAQACKLLGPEGPSLIRRGGAFEISIPDEVSLNGESFCLRLPDAAVMIDLDPGARGRLRWRCSACDGACEHTGAAFSLILEEKTALGLAAAPIERTPVESLSEDALVAAAIEERRERAREERMHIVSAEPGTLWTDYAVTSTVSGKTYRVALRGSNAGDSYCSCPDFRTNTLGTCKHILRVLAKLARQFPAPAWKRPYRQKHIAIHVRYGRELELRVLAPDKFANGASGILRPVLGRPIDDVHDLLRRIGALEARGHNVTVYPDAEELIQQRLFQSRIATLVAEIRAQPARHPLRTSLLTTELLPYQLDGIAFAVGAGRAILADDMGLGKTIQGIGVAELLARESGIRKVLVVCPASLKAQWREEIRRFSGRDSRLVLGQARERARQYENGSFFTICNYEQVVRDLMAVERARWDLIILDEGQRVKNWEAKTSRVIKGLRSRFALVLTGTPLENRLEDLYSIVQFVDDRRLGPMFRFFNRHRVVDERGRVLGYKNIGGLRENLRPILLRRTREAVMKQLPPRTMDIRRIPPTDEQHKLSGAQLMVVATIIRKA
;
A
#
# COMPACT_ATOMS: atom_id res chain seq x y z
N MET A 1 -6.31 16.08 -29.64
CA MET A 1 -5.29 15.53 -30.55
C MET A 1 -6.00 14.92 -31.75
N ILE A 2 -5.69 15.38 -32.95
CA ILE A 2 -6.18 14.81 -34.21
C ILE A 2 -5.44 13.48 -34.39
N THR A 3 -6.14 12.35 -34.35
CA THR A 3 -5.56 11.03 -34.59
C THR A 3 -5.25 10.87 -36.08
N LYS A 4 -3.97 10.85 -36.44
CA LYS A 4 -3.49 10.52 -37.80
C LYS A 4 -4.02 9.16 -38.24
N GLN A 5 -4.35 9.00 -39.53
CA GLN A 5 -4.78 7.70 -40.05
C GLN A 5 -3.60 6.71 -40.07
N SER A 6 -3.88 5.40 -39.94
CA SER A 6 -2.85 4.36 -39.81
C SER A 6 -1.86 4.28 -40.99
N ALA A 7 -2.22 4.82 -42.17
CA ALA A 7 -1.37 4.89 -43.35
C ALA A 7 -0.34 6.04 -43.29
N GLU A 8 -0.60 7.08 -42.50
CA GLU A 8 0.22 8.30 -42.40
C GLU A 8 1.22 8.28 -41.22
N LEU A 9 1.25 7.18 -40.46
CA LEU A 9 2.16 7.03 -39.32
C LEU A 9 3.62 6.90 -39.80
N THR A 10 4.48 7.73 -39.24
CA THR A 10 5.94 7.68 -39.46
C THR A 10 6.59 6.53 -38.68
N LEU A 11 7.86 6.22 -38.96
CA LEU A 11 8.61 5.21 -38.20
C LEU A 11 8.58 5.55 -36.71
N ARG A 12 8.83 6.83 -36.39
CA ARG A 12 8.81 7.36 -35.03
C ARG A 12 7.45 7.16 -34.36
N ASP A 13 6.35 7.41 -35.07
CA ASP A 13 4.99 7.21 -34.54
C ASP A 13 4.73 5.72 -34.23
N LEU A 14 5.16 4.81 -35.10
CA LEU A 14 4.99 3.35 -34.90
C LEU A 14 5.85 2.82 -33.76
N LEU A 15 7.12 3.22 -33.67
CA LEU A 15 8.02 2.82 -32.58
C LEU A 15 7.57 3.40 -31.23
N SER A 16 7.06 4.65 -31.21
CA SER A 16 6.47 5.26 -30.02
C SER A 16 5.29 4.46 -29.48
N GLN A 17 4.42 3.97 -30.36
CA GLN A 17 3.23 3.20 -30.02
C GLN A 17 3.49 1.70 -29.83
N LEU A 18 4.71 1.22 -30.10
CA LEU A 18 5.05 -0.18 -30.04
C LEU A 18 4.89 -0.74 -28.61
N SER A 19 4.08 -1.77 -28.46
CA SER A 19 3.89 -2.51 -27.21
C SER A 19 4.65 -3.83 -27.21
N PHE A 20 4.94 -4.37 -26.02
CA PHE A 20 5.58 -5.68 -25.87
C PHE A 20 4.85 -6.79 -26.66
N ALA A 21 3.52 -6.78 -26.64
CA ALA A 21 2.72 -7.75 -27.39
C ALA A 21 2.85 -7.60 -28.92
N GLN A 22 3.02 -6.38 -29.43
CA GLN A 22 3.28 -6.13 -30.85
C GLN A 22 4.70 -6.55 -31.23
N ALA A 23 5.70 -6.22 -30.42
CA ALA A 23 7.08 -6.66 -30.64
C ALA A 23 7.20 -8.20 -30.68
N CYS A 24 6.52 -8.91 -29.76
CA CYS A 24 6.47 -10.37 -29.79
C CYS A 24 5.85 -10.91 -31.09
N LYS A 25 4.81 -10.26 -31.63
CA LYS A 25 4.21 -10.66 -32.91
C LYS A 25 5.13 -10.43 -34.11
N LEU A 26 6.00 -9.42 -34.04
CA LEU A 26 6.99 -9.11 -35.09
C LEU A 26 8.15 -10.11 -35.12
N LEU A 27 8.58 -10.60 -33.95
CA LEU A 27 9.67 -11.57 -33.81
C LEU A 27 9.21 -13.04 -33.89
N GLY A 28 7.90 -13.29 -33.93
CA GLY A 28 7.34 -14.64 -34.01
C GLY A 28 7.30 -15.38 -32.66
N PRO A 29 7.16 -16.72 -32.66
CA PRO A 29 6.87 -17.50 -31.45
C PRO A 29 7.94 -17.40 -30.35
N GLU A 30 9.21 -17.15 -30.73
CA GLU A 30 10.32 -16.99 -29.78
C GLU A 30 10.50 -15.55 -29.25
N GLY A 31 9.74 -14.59 -29.78
CA GLY A 31 9.85 -13.17 -29.44
C GLY A 31 9.88 -12.84 -27.94
N PRO A 32 9.02 -13.41 -27.09
CA PRO A 32 9.06 -13.14 -25.64
C PRO A 32 10.37 -13.56 -24.96
N SER A 33 11.00 -14.64 -25.44
CA SER A 33 12.28 -15.13 -24.91
C SER A 33 13.44 -14.27 -25.41
N LEU A 34 13.44 -13.92 -26.70
CA LEU A 34 14.48 -13.11 -27.32
C LEU A 34 14.51 -11.69 -26.76
N ILE A 35 13.36 -11.04 -26.55
CA ILE A 35 13.33 -9.68 -25.97
C ILE A 35 13.88 -9.69 -24.55
N ARG A 36 13.53 -10.69 -23.73
CA ARG A 36 14.06 -10.80 -22.35
C ARG A 36 15.55 -11.05 -22.28
N ARG A 37 16.08 -11.91 -23.15
CA ARG A 37 17.52 -12.18 -23.25
C ARG A 37 18.26 -10.97 -23.81
N GLY A 38 17.67 -10.29 -24.79
CA GLY A 38 18.18 -9.07 -25.38
C GLY A 38 18.28 -7.89 -24.40
N GLY A 39 17.46 -7.86 -23.34
CA GLY A 39 17.59 -6.88 -22.26
C GLY A 39 18.86 -7.05 -21.38
N ALA A 40 19.65 -8.10 -21.59
CA ALA A 40 20.93 -8.28 -20.89
C ALA A 40 22.11 -7.54 -21.56
N PHE A 41 21.91 -6.99 -22.76
CA PHE A 41 22.94 -6.19 -23.43
C PHE A 41 23.04 -4.81 -22.76
N GLU A 42 24.24 -4.43 -22.35
CA GLU A 42 24.53 -3.05 -21.92
C GLU A 42 24.72 -2.19 -23.19
N ILE A 43 23.81 -1.24 -23.41
CA ILE A 43 23.78 -0.42 -24.62
C ILE A 43 23.91 1.06 -24.27
N SER A 44 24.88 1.75 -24.87
CA SER A 44 25.03 3.21 -24.81
C SER A 44 24.24 3.88 -25.94
N ILE A 45 23.09 4.47 -25.62
CA ILE A 45 22.22 5.11 -26.63
C ILE A 45 22.94 6.18 -27.47
N PRO A 46 23.77 7.09 -26.91
CA PRO A 46 24.47 8.10 -27.71
C PRO A 46 25.45 7.55 -28.74
N ASP A 47 26.07 6.40 -28.45
CA ASP A 47 27.20 5.87 -29.22
C ASP A 47 26.77 4.73 -30.17
N GLU A 48 25.80 3.92 -29.73
CA GLU A 48 25.44 2.65 -30.36
C GLU A 48 24.09 2.70 -31.06
N VAL A 49 23.30 3.75 -30.84
CA VAL A 49 21.95 3.87 -31.41
C VAL A 49 21.84 5.08 -32.31
N SER A 50 21.26 4.87 -33.49
CA SER A 50 20.89 5.94 -34.40
C SER A 50 19.43 5.80 -34.81
N LEU A 51 18.64 6.85 -34.61
CA LEU A 51 17.25 6.92 -35.03
C LEU A 51 17.07 8.16 -35.90
N ASN A 52 16.76 7.94 -37.18
CA ASN A 52 16.39 9.01 -38.10
C ASN A 52 14.91 8.83 -38.53
N GLY A 53 14.42 9.68 -39.42
CA GLY A 53 13.02 9.64 -39.88
C GLY A 53 12.64 8.34 -40.61
N GLU A 54 13.62 7.59 -41.11
CA GLU A 54 13.43 6.47 -42.03
C GLU A 54 13.85 5.12 -41.45
N SER A 55 14.76 5.12 -40.47
CA SER A 55 15.37 3.92 -39.89
C SER A 55 15.80 4.12 -38.44
N PHE A 56 15.69 3.04 -37.67
CA PHE A 56 16.33 2.84 -36.37
C PHE A 56 17.46 1.83 -36.55
N CYS A 57 18.64 2.11 -36.02
CA CYS A 57 19.78 1.21 -36.07
C CYS A 57 20.43 1.10 -34.69
N LEU A 58 20.57 -0.13 -34.20
CA LEU A 58 21.33 -0.50 -33.01
C LEU A 58 22.60 -1.22 -33.45
N ARG A 59 23.76 -0.73 -33.03
CA ARG A 59 25.06 -1.37 -33.24
C ARG A 59 25.46 -2.08 -31.97
N LEU A 60 25.71 -3.37 -32.07
CA LEU A 60 26.28 -4.23 -31.03
C LEU A 60 27.69 -4.62 -31.46
N PRO A 61 28.54 -5.11 -30.53
CA PRO A 61 29.93 -5.45 -30.83
C PRO A 61 30.11 -6.43 -32.01
N ASP A 62 29.15 -7.33 -32.22
CA ASP A 62 29.18 -8.42 -33.21
C ASP A 62 28.08 -8.33 -34.28
N ALA A 63 27.16 -7.37 -34.20
CA ALA A 63 26.03 -7.25 -35.13
C ALA A 63 25.45 -5.83 -35.19
N ALA A 64 24.79 -5.49 -36.30
CA ALA A 64 23.95 -4.31 -36.41
C ALA A 64 22.50 -4.72 -36.71
N VAL A 65 21.55 -4.13 -35.99
CA VAL A 65 20.13 -4.36 -36.17
C VAL A 65 19.48 -3.11 -36.72
N MET A 66 18.82 -3.22 -37.86
CA MET A 66 18.08 -2.12 -38.48
C MET A 66 16.58 -2.39 -38.45
N ILE A 67 15.79 -1.36 -38.17
CA ILE A 67 14.33 -1.37 -38.21
C ILE A 67 13.85 -0.19 -39.06
N ASP A 68 13.11 -0.47 -40.11
CA ASP A 68 12.65 0.51 -41.10
C ASP A 68 11.16 0.32 -41.46
N LEU A 69 10.58 1.36 -42.09
CA LEU A 69 9.21 1.28 -42.58
C LEU A 69 9.13 0.45 -43.86
N ASP A 70 8.31 -0.58 -43.85
CA ASP A 70 8.01 -1.37 -45.04
C ASP A 70 6.48 -1.52 -45.20
N PRO A 71 5.86 -0.90 -46.22
CA PRO A 71 4.42 -1.02 -46.48
C PRO A 71 3.93 -2.45 -46.68
N GLY A 72 4.79 -3.37 -47.13
CA GLY A 72 4.48 -4.79 -47.32
C GLY A 72 4.69 -5.66 -46.08
N ALA A 73 5.32 -5.14 -45.02
CA ALA A 73 5.61 -5.90 -43.81
C ALA A 73 4.46 -5.89 -42.80
N ARG A 74 4.36 -6.97 -41.99
CA ARG A 74 3.36 -7.09 -40.93
C ARG A 74 3.55 -5.99 -39.90
N GLY A 75 2.54 -5.12 -39.72
CA GLY A 75 2.65 -3.98 -38.81
C GLY A 75 3.51 -2.82 -39.33
N ARG A 76 3.83 -2.81 -40.63
CA ARG A 76 4.62 -1.78 -41.34
C ARG A 76 6.05 -1.59 -40.86
N LEU A 77 6.56 -2.49 -40.04
CA LEU A 77 7.93 -2.49 -39.55
C LEU A 77 8.66 -3.70 -40.10
N ARG A 78 9.76 -3.46 -40.81
CA ARG A 78 10.72 -4.48 -41.20
C ARG A 78 11.94 -4.36 -40.30
N TRP A 79 12.50 -5.49 -39.92
CA TRP A 79 13.74 -5.55 -39.14
C TRP A 79 14.73 -6.49 -39.81
N ARG A 80 16.03 -6.23 -39.65
CA ARG A 80 17.12 -7.06 -40.17
C ARG A 80 18.28 -7.07 -39.16
N CYS A 81 18.96 -8.20 -39.04
CA CYS A 81 20.22 -8.32 -38.32
C CYS A 81 21.34 -8.58 -39.34
N SER A 82 22.49 -7.93 -39.18
CA SER A 82 23.64 -8.13 -40.08
C SER A 82 24.36 -9.47 -39.88
N ALA A 83 24.10 -10.16 -38.75
CA ALA A 83 24.81 -11.38 -38.37
C ALA A 83 23.93 -12.64 -38.38
N CYS A 84 22.61 -12.50 -38.48
CA CYS A 84 21.67 -13.63 -38.33
C CYS A 84 20.53 -13.58 -39.36
N ASP A 85 20.21 -14.74 -39.93
CA ASP A 85 19.05 -14.95 -40.79
C ASP A 85 17.82 -15.29 -39.94
N GLY A 86 17.17 -14.27 -39.38
CA GLY A 86 15.90 -14.40 -38.65
C GLY A 86 15.91 -13.77 -37.27
N ALA A 87 14.89 -14.09 -36.47
CA ALA A 87 14.70 -13.49 -35.14
C ALA A 87 15.78 -14.03 -34.20
N CYS A 88 16.66 -13.14 -33.73
CA CYS A 88 17.82 -13.47 -32.92
C CYS A 88 17.87 -12.60 -31.65
N GLU A 89 18.83 -12.89 -30.76
CA GLU A 89 19.01 -12.12 -29.52
C GLU A 89 19.32 -10.64 -29.79
N HIS A 90 20.08 -10.33 -30.85
CA HIS A 90 20.35 -8.94 -31.26
C HIS A 90 19.07 -8.18 -31.61
N THR A 91 18.15 -8.82 -32.37
CA THR A 91 16.84 -8.21 -32.67
C THR A 91 15.99 -8.09 -31.41
N GLY A 92 16.11 -9.05 -30.48
CA GLY A 92 15.54 -8.97 -29.15
C GLY A 92 16.04 -7.76 -28.36
N ALA A 93 17.34 -7.47 -28.42
CA ALA A 93 17.97 -6.33 -27.77
C ALA A 93 17.45 -4.99 -28.33
N ALA A 94 17.36 -4.87 -29.66
CA ALA A 94 16.79 -3.69 -30.32
C ALA A 94 15.34 -3.43 -29.87
N PHE A 95 14.49 -4.46 -29.85
CA PHE A 95 13.12 -4.32 -29.40
C PHE A 95 13.00 -4.10 -27.88
N SER A 96 13.86 -4.68 -27.05
CA SER A 96 13.90 -4.40 -25.60
C SER A 96 14.22 -2.93 -25.35
N LEU A 97 15.28 -2.43 -25.98
CA LEU A 97 15.71 -1.04 -25.87
C LEU A 97 14.61 -0.06 -26.30
N ILE A 98 13.93 -0.31 -27.42
CA ILE A 98 12.81 0.52 -27.87
C ILE A 98 11.64 0.50 -26.88
N LEU A 99 11.39 -0.63 -26.20
CA LEU A 99 10.29 -0.75 -25.25
C LEU A 99 10.60 -0.08 -23.90
N GLU A 100 11.86 -0.12 -23.48
CA GLU A 100 12.31 0.35 -22.17
C GLU A 100 12.73 1.83 -22.20
N GLU A 101 13.41 2.28 -23.26
CA GLU A 101 14.09 3.57 -23.34
C GLU A 101 13.45 4.58 -24.31
N LYS A 102 12.11 4.56 -24.43
CA LYS A 102 11.36 5.43 -25.37
C LYS A 102 11.65 6.91 -25.20
N THR A 103 11.83 7.39 -23.98
CA THR A 103 12.12 8.81 -23.71
C THR A 103 13.53 9.18 -24.15
N ALA A 104 14.53 8.33 -23.85
CA ALA A 104 15.92 8.55 -24.24
C ALA A 104 16.10 8.49 -25.77
N LEU A 105 15.33 7.65 -26.46
CA LEU A 105 15.27 7.57 -27.92
C LEU A 105 14.46 8.72 -28.57
N GLY A 106 13.88 9.63 -27.78
CA GLY A 106 13.01 10.70 -28.27
C GLY A 106 11.68 10.19 -28.86
N LEU A 107 11.29 8.94 -28.61
CA LEU A 107 10.03 8.34 -29.03
C LEU A 107 8.86 8.74 -28.11
N ALA A 108 9.13 9.21 -26.90
CA ALA A 108 8.16 9.76 -25.97
C ALA A 108 8.61 11.14 -25.46
N ALA A 109 7.67 12.06 -25.24
CA ALA A 109 7.97 13.32 -24.57
C ALA A 109 8.48 13.03 -23.15
N ALA A 110 9.53 13.74 -22.72
CA ALA A 110 9.94 13.72 -21.32
C ALA A 110 8.74 14.16 -20.46
N PRO A 111 8.54 13.56 -19.27
CA PRO A 111 7.53 14.05 -18.34
C PRO A 111 7.78 15.55 -18.10
N ILE A 112 6.71 16.35 -18.12
CA ILE A 112 6.79 17.78 -17.81
C ILE A 112 7.55 17.92 -16.47
N GLU A 113 8.63 18.72 -16.44
CA GLU A 113 9.31 19.07 -15.19
C GLU A 113 8.29 19.70 -14.25
N ARG A 114 7.86 18.93 -13.24
CA ARG A 114 6.95 19.42 -12.20
C ARG A 114 7.82 19.97 -11.09
N THR A 115 7.51 21.19 -10.63
CA THR A 115 8.10 21.74 -9.40
C THR A 115 7.96 20.69 -8.29
N PRO A 116 9.04 20.36 -7.57
CA PRO A 116 8.96 19.40 -6.48
C PRO A 116 7.87 19.81 -5.49
N VAL A 117 7.05 18.83 -5.08
CA VAL A 117 5.94 19.03 -4.13
C VAL A 117 6.47 19.67 -2.85
N GLU A 118 7.71 19.38 -2.47
CA GLU A 118 8.42 19.88 -1.31
C GLU A 118 8.67 21.40 -1.29
N SER A 119 8.56 22.08 -2.43
CA SER A 119 8.78 23.53 -2.58
C SER A 119 7.48 24.34 -2.66
N LEU A 120 6.33 23.68 -2.67
CA LEU A 120 5.01 24.33 -2.83
C LEU A 120 4.44 24.84 -1.50
N SER A 121 3.68 25.94 -1.55
CA SER A 121 2.82 26.40 -0.45
C SER A 121 1.61 25.46 -0.25
N GLU A 122 0.93 25.52 0.89
CA GLU A 122 -0.23 24.65 1.18
C GLU A 122 -1.34 24.78 0.13
N ASP A 123 -1.65 26.00 -0.32
CA ASP A 123 -2.69 26.23 -1.34
C ASP A 123 -2.27 25.67 -2.71
N ALA A 124 -1.00 25.86 -3.09
CA ALA A 124 -0.45 25.32 -4.33
C ALA A 124 -0.40 23.78 -4.31
N LEU A 125 -0.07 23.17 -3.16
CA LEU A 125 -0.11 21.73 -2.94
C LEU A 125 -1.52 21.16 -3.15
N VAL A 126 -2.52 21.78 -2.53
CA VAL A 126 -3.92 21.37 -2.64
C VAL A 126 -4.39 21.50 -4.08
N ALA A 127 -4.09 22.63 -4.74
CA ALA A 127 -4.45 22.85 -6.13
C ALA A 127 -3.84 21.80 -7.07
N ALA A 128 -2.53 21.54 -6.95
CA ALA A 128 -1.84 20.52 -7.73
C ALA A 128 -2.44 19.11 -7.50
N ALA A 129 -2.71 18.75 -6.24
CA ALA A 129 -3.29 17.46 -5.89
C ALA A 129 -4.73 17.29 -6.42
N ILE A 130 -5.52 18.36 -6.49
CA ILE A 130 -6.86 18.36 -7.09
C ILE A 130 -6.76 18.24 -8.61
N GLU A 131 -5.85 18.95 -9.26
CA GLU A 131 -5.71 18.91 -10.73
C GLU A 131 -5.23 17.53 -11.20
N GLU A 132 -4.26 16.91 -10.53
CA GLU A 132 -3.84 15.53 -10.80
C GLU A 132 -5.00 14.53 -10.71
N ARG A 133 -5.96 14.76 -9.80
CA ARG A 133 -7.18 13.94 -9.68
C ARG A 133 -8.18 14.23 -10.79
N ARG A 134 -8.26 15.47 -11.27
CA ARG A 134 -9.08 15.85 -12.43
C ARG A 134 -8.52 15.22 -13.70
N GLU A 135 -7.22 15.24 -13.90
CA GLU A 135 -6.52 14.53 -14.99
C GLU A 135 -6.89 13.04 -14.98
N ARG A 136 -6.67 12.36 -13.85
CA ARG A 136 -7.05 10.94 -13.72
C ARG A 136 -8.54 10.67 -13.91
N ALA A 137 -9.41 11.58 -13.45
CA ALA A 137 -10.85 11.47 -13.69
C ALA A 137 -11.21 11.61 -15.18
N ARG A 138 -10.44 12.39 -15.97
CA ARG A 138 -10.63 12.53 -17.42
C ARG A 138 -10.13 11.29 -18.17
N GLU A 139 -8.92 10.84 -17.86
CA GLU A 139 -8.18 9.80 -18.59
C GLU A 139 -8.67 8.38 -18.27
N GLU A 140 -8.92 8.07 -17.00
CA GLU A 140 -9.34 6.73 -16.61
C GLU A 140 -10.79 6.46 -17.01
N ARG A 141 -10.99 5.39 -17.78
CA ARG A 141 -12.33 4.93 -18.13
C ARG A 141 -13.03 4.33 -16.89
N MET A 142 -14.23 4.82 -16.63
CA MET A 142 -15.07 4.38 -15.50
C MET A 142 -16.52 4.22 -15.95
N HIS A 143 -17.15 3.13 -15.53
CA HIS A 143 -18.58 2.91 -15.70
C HIS A 143 -19.33 3.47 -14.47
N ILE A 144 -20.40 4.22 -14.69
CA ILE A 144 -21.17 4.87 -13.61
C ILE A 144 -22.64 4.47 -13.74
N VAL A 145 -23.17 3.84 -12.69
CA VAL A 145 -24.57 3.44 -12.55
C VAL A 145 -25.21 4.23 -11.41
N SER A 146 -26.40 4.80 -11.63
CA SER A 146 -27.19 5.50 -10.60
C SER A 146 -28.04 4.51 -9.80
N ALA A 147 -28.13 4.69 -8.49
CA ALA A 147 -29.06 3.95 -7.64
C ALA A 147 -30.51 4.39 -7.86
N GLU A 148 -30.73 5.69 -8.09
CA GLU A 148 -32.03 6.26 -8.46
C GLU A 148 -31.89 7.00 -9.80
N PRO A 149 -32.20 6.35 -10.94
CA PRO A 149 -32.17 7.00 -12.24
C PRO A 149 -33.06 8.25 -12.28
N GLY A 150 -32.54 9.36 -12.82
CA GLY A 150 -33.27 10.64 -12.88
C GLY A 150 -33.14 11.53 -11.63
N THR A 151 -32.56 11.03 -10.54
CA THR A 151 -32.27 11.82 -9.34
C THR A 151 -30.81 12.30 -9.36
N LEU A 152 -30.59 13.62 -9.21
CA LEU A 152 -29.22 14.19 -9.13
C LEU A 152 -28.49 13.72 -7.86
N TRP A 153 -29.12 13.96 -6.70
CA TRP A 153 -28.56 13.65 -5.38
C TRP A 153 -28.93 12.25 -4.93
N THR A 154 -28.12 11.29 -5.35
CA THR A 154 -28.31 9.88 -5.04
C THR A 154 -26.95 9.18 -4.94
N ASP A 155 -26.99 7.87 -4.78
CA ASP A 155 -25.80 7.04 -4.77
C ASP A 155 -25.46 6.57 -6.18
N TYR A 156 -24.16 6.51 -6.46
CA TYR A 156 -23.64 6.05 -7.73
C TYR A 156 -22.63 4.94 -7.51
N ALA A 157 -22.75 3.85 -8.27
CA ALA A 157 -21.73 2.82 -8.35
C ALA A 157 -20.75 3.20 -9.47
N VAL A 158 -19.49 3.42 -9.12
CA VAL A 158 -18.42 3.79 -10.04
C VAL A 158 -17.44 2.62 -10.16
N THR A 159 -17.42 1.97 -11.31
CA THR A 159 -16.56 0.82 -11.59
C THR A 159 -15.39 1.23 -12.48
N SER A 160 -14.17 1.00 -12.01
CA SER A 160 -12.94 1.21 -12.79
C SER A 160 -12.81 0.12 -13.86
N THR A 161 -12.62 0.48 -15.13
CA THR A 161 -12.44 -0.52 -16.20
C THR A 161 -11.07 -1.20 -16.15
N VAL A 162 -10.09 -0.57 -15.49
CA VAL A 162 -8.73 -1.10 -15.35
C VAL A 162 -8.65 -2.13 -14.24
N SER A 163 -9.22 -1.81 -13.07
CA SER A 163 -9.11 -2.67 -11.88
C SER A 163 -10.32 -3.58 -11.66
N GLY A 164 -11.44 -3.33 -12.33
CA GLY A 164 -12.71 -4.01 -12.09
C GLY A 164 -13.37 -3.67 -10.75
N LYS A 165 -12.74 -2.86 -9.90
CA LYS A 165 -13.27 -2.50 -8.58
C LYS A 165 -14.38 -1.48 -8.70
N THR A 166 -15.44 -1.68 -7.92
CA THR A 166 -16.58 -0.78 -7.80
C THR A 166 -16.53 -0.01 -6.49
N TYR A 167 -16.73 1.30 -6.56
CA TYR A 167 -16.78 2.20 -5.41
C TYR A 167 -18.14 2.89 -5.37
N ARG A 168 -18.71 3.05 -4.17
CA ARG A 168 -19.95 3.80 -3.94
C ARG A 168 -19.60 5.28 -3.78
N VAL A 169 -20.26 6.13 -4.55
CA VAL A 169 -20.23 7.59 -4.43
C VAL A 169 -21.60 8.05 -3.96
N ALA A 170 -21.71 8.51 -2.72
CA ALA A 170 -22.92 9.14 -2.20
C ALA A 170 -22.84 10.64 -2.52
N LEU A 171 -23.48 11.04 -3.63
CA LEU A 171 -23.44 12.41 -4.11
C LEU A 171 -24.53 13.23 -3.42
N ARG A 172 -24.14 14.29 -2.70
CA ARG A 172 -25.04 15.13 -1.89
C ARG A 172 -24.85 16.63 -2.10
N GLY A 173 -23.81 17.01 -2.83
CA GLY A 173 -23.52 18.38 -3.24
C GLY A 173 -22.34 18.41 -4.22
N SER A 174 -22.05 19.59 -4.75
CA SER A 174 -21.02 19.80 -5.77
C SER A 174 -19.67 20.24 -5.20
N ASN A 175 -19.62 20.69 -3.95
CA ASN A 175 -18.40 21.19 -3.34
C ASN A 175 -17.58 20.05 -2.72
N ALA A 176 -16.30 20.32 -2.49
CA ALA A 176 -15.43 19.42 -1.75
C ALA A 176 -15.96 19.25 -0.32
N GLY A 177 -16.15 18.00 0.09
CA GLY A 177 -16.67 17.63 1.41
C GLY A 177 -18.19 17.43 1.48
N ASP A 178 -18.95 17.86 0.47
CA ASP A 178 -20.41 17.62 0.44
C ASP A 178 -20.74 16.14 0.23
N SER A 179 -19.94 15.47 -0.60
CA SER A 179 -20.19 14.11 -1.09
C SER A 179 -19.16 13.12 -0.53
N TYR A 180 -19.56 11.85 -0.42
CA TYR A 180 -18.72 10.76 0.07
C TYR A 180 -18.36 9.78 -1.04
N CYS A 181 -17.16 9.21 -0.98
CA CYS A 181 -16.76 8.09 -1.82
C CYS A 181 -16.08 6.99 -1.00
N SER A 182 -16.42 5.74 -1.29
CA SER A 182 -15.86 4.57 -0.60
C SER A 182 -14.45 4.19 -1.08
N CYS A 183 -13.82 4.97 -1.97
CA CYS A 183 -12.50 4.65 -2.48
C CYS A 183 -11.38 4.97 -1.45
N PRO A 184 -10.26 4.22 -1.47
CA PRO A 184 -9.14 4.44 -0.54
C PRO A 184 -8.54 5.86 -0.61
N ASP A 185 -8.52 6.46 -1.81
CA ASP A 185 -8.03 7.83 -2.01
C ASP A 185 -8.87 8.84 -1.21
N PHE A 186 -10.20 8.80 -1.33
CA PHE A 186 -11.09 9.73 -0.62
C PHE A 186 -10.92 9.66 0.90
N ARG A 187 -10.74 8.44 1.42
CA ARG A 187 -10.60 8.20 2.87
C ARG A 187 -9.31 8.78 3.47
N THR A 188 -8.26 8.92 2.66
CA THR A 188 -6.91 9.28 3.13
C THR A 188 -6.43 10.64 2.64
N ASN A 189 -6.99 11.19 1.56
CA ASN A 189 -6.46 12.39 0.92
C ASN A 189 -6.83 13.70 1.62
N THR A 190 -7.82 13.74 2.50
CA THR A 190 -8.27 14.94 3.24
C THR A 190 -8.64 16.16 2.37
N LEU A 191 -8.92 15.95 1.07
CA LEU A 191 -9.31 16.99 0.11
C LEU A 191 -10.82 17.16 -0.02
N GLY A 192 -11.62 16.28 0.61
CA GLY A 192 -13.08 16.26 0.45
C GLY A 192 -13.55 15.87 -0.95
N THR A 193 -12.66 15.39 -1.83
CA THR A 193 -13.00 14.92 -3.16
C THR A 193 -12.03 13.84 -3.63
N CYS A 194 -12.38 13.13 -4.69
CA CYS A 194 -11.52 12.16 -5.34
C CYS A 194 -11.85 12.08 -6.83
N LYS A 195 -11.02 11.37 -7.62
CA LYS A 195 -11.27 11.20 -9.07
C LYS A 195 -12.66 10.63 -9.39
N HIS A 196 -13.23 9.78 -8.54
CA HIS A 196 -14.56 9.19 -8.76
C HIS A 196 -15.68 10.23 -8.58
N ILE A 197 -15.62 11.07 -7.54
CA ILE A 197 -16.59 12.15 -7.32
C ILE A 197 -16.52 13.15 -8.47
N LEU A 198 -15.31 13.56 -8.84
CA LEU A 198 -15.08 14.48 -9.97
C LEU A 198 -15.62 13.90 -11.29
N ARG A 199 -15.43 12.61 -11.53
CA ARG A 199 -15.95 11.93 -12.72
C ARG A 199 -17.47 11.86 -12.75
N VAL A 200 -18.11 11.59 -11.60
CA VAL A 200 -19.58 11.60 -11.46
C VAL A 200 -20.11 13.00 -11.71
N LEU A 201 -19.56 14.03 -11.05
CA LEU A 201 -19.94 15.43 -11.26
C LEU A 201 -19.82 15.85 -12.72
N ALA A 202 -18.69 15.53 -13.38
CA ALA A 202 -18.48 15.84 -14.79
C ALA A 202 -19.46 15.13 -15.74
N LYS A 203 -19.88 13.90 -15.42
CA LYS A 203 -20.91 13.17 -16.18
C LYS A 203 -22.28 13.85 -16.00
N LEU A 204 -22.65 14.17 -14.77
CA LEU A 204 -23.96 14.71 -14.42
C LEU A 204 -24.14 16.16 -14.91
N ALA A 205 -23.06 16.94 -14.98
CA ALA A 205 -23.08 18.30 -15.53
C ALA A 205 -23.59 18.34 -16.98
N ARG A 206 -23.47 17.24 -17.73
CA ARG A 206 -23.99 17.09 -19.10
C ARG A 206 -25.42 16.53 -19.15
N GLN A 207 -25.91 15.93 -18.06
CA GLN A 207 -27.20 15.23 -18.00
C GLN A 207 -28.30 16.07 -17.32
N PHE A 208 -27.94 16.91 -16.36
CA PHE A 208 -28.89 17.67 -15.56
C PHE A 208 -28.79 19.18 -15.81
N PRO A 209 -29.93 19.88 -15.99
CA PRO A 209 -29.94 21.32 -16.23
C PRO A 209 -29.61 22.12 -14.95
N ALA A 210 -29.12 23.36 -15.11
CA ALA A 210 -28.69 24.23 -14.01
C ALA A 210 -29.69 24.36 -12.82
N PRO A 211 -31.03 24.42 -13.00
CA PRO A 211 -31.96 24.48 -11.89
C PRO A 211 -31.95 23.25 -10.97
N ALA A 212 -31.61 22.07 -11.49
CA ALA A 212 -31.55 20.84 -10.68
C ALA A 212 -30.46 20.94 -9.60
N TRP A 213 -29.35 21.60 -9.93
CA TRP A 213 -28.20 21.80 -9.03
C TRP A 213 -28.49 22.77 -7.88
N LYS A 214 -29.50 23.64 -8.02
CA LYS A 214 -29.90 24.59 -6.96
C LYS A 214 -30.73 23.95 -5.85
N ARG A 215 -31.36 22.79 -6.11
CA ARG A 215 -32.16 22.09 -5.10
C ARG A 215 -31.20 21.33 -4.19
N PRO A 216 -31.07 21.61 -2.88
CA PRO A 216 -30.17 20.87 -2.01
C PRO A 216 -30.68 19.44 -1.78
N TYR A 217 -29.75 18.53 -1.47
CA TYR A 217 -30.12 17.20 -0.98
C TYR A 217 -30.86 17.33 0.37
N ARG A 218 -31.95 16.56 0.54
CA ARG A 218 -32.66 16.44 1.80
C ARG A 218 -32.45 15.05 2.41
N GLN A 219 -31.92 15.02 3.62
CA GLN A 219 -31.74 13.79 4.37
C GLN A 219 -33.12 13.22 4.77
N LYS A 220 -33.39 11.96 4.41
CA LYS A 220 -34.68 11.29 4.69
C LYS A 220 -34.70 10.48 5.98
N HIS A 221 -33.54 9.98 6.42
CA HIS A 221 -33.43 9.06 7.56
C HIS A 221 -32.33 9.50 8.52
N ILE A 222 -32.38 9.04 9.76
CA ILE A 222 -31.29 9.27 10.71
C ILE A 222 -30.15 8.33 10.35
N ALA A 223 -28.94 8.86 10.20
CA ALA A 223 -27.76 8.07 9.90
C ALA A 223 -26.54 8.55 10.68
N ILE A 224 -25.65 7.62 11.02
CA ILE A 224 -24.37 7.92 11.66
C ILE A 224 -23.27 7.63 10.66
N HIS A 225 -22.39 8.60 10.46
CA HIS A 225 -21.36 8.50 9.43
C HIS A 225 -19.99 9.04 9.83
N VAL A 226 -19.02 8.57 9.05
CA VAL A 226 -17.67 9.07 8.82
C VAL A 226 -17.58 10.50 8.29
N ARG A 227 -17.27 11.58 9.04
CA ARG A 227 -16.74 12.79 8.37
C ARG A 227 -15.23 12.71 8.25
N TYR A 228 -14.75 12.70 7.01
CA TYR A 228 -13.33 12.60 6.68
C TYR A 228 -12.72 14.01 6.59
N GLY A 229 -12.15 14.50 7.71
CA GLY A 229 -11.39 15.75 7.77
C GLY A 229 -9.91 15.51 8.13
N ARG A 230 -9.26 16.51 8.72
CA ARG A 230 -7.96 16.31 9.41
C ARG A 230 -8.08 15.20 10.46
N GLU A 231 -9.18 15.22 11.21
CA GLU A 231 -9.57 14.18 12.16
C GLU A 231 -10.78 13.40 11.63
N LEU A 232 -10.97 12.19 12.18
CA LEU A 232 -12.17 11.38 11.95
C LEU A 232 -13.23 11.83 12.94
N GLU A 233 -14.33 12.39 12.45
CA GLU A 233 -15.44 12.80 13.30
C GLU A 233 -16.63 11.87 13.06
N LEU A 234 -17.15 11.26 14.13
CA LEU A 234 -18.47 10.65 14.11
C LEU A 234 -19.52 11.76 14.10
N ARG A 235 -20.43 11.72 13.12
CA ARG A 235 -21.50 12.71 12.99
C ARG A 235 -22.84 12.04 12.73
N VAL A 236 -23.90 12.74 13.11
CA VAL A 236 -25.29 12.36 12.84
C VAL A 236 -25.85 13.20 11.71
N LEU A 237 -26.42 12.53 10.72
CA LEU A 237 -27.33 13.09 9.74
C LEU A 237 -28.76 12.84 10.21
N ALA A 238 -29.61 13.84 10.13
CA ALA A 238 -31.03 13.70 10.46
C ALA A 238 -31.91 14.47 9.47
N PRO A 239 -33.20 14.10 9.33
CA PRO A 239 -34.14 14.83 8.50
C PRO A 239 -34.46 16.22 9.06
N ASP A 240 -34.89 17.13 8.19
CA ASP A 240 -35.28 18.50 8.57
C ASP A 240 -36.47 18.54 9.55
N LYS A 241 -37.34 17.54 9.46
CA LYS A 241 -38.50 17.37 10.35
C LYS A 241 -38.33 16.10 11.17
N PHE A 242 -38.37 16.25 12.49
CA PHE A 242 -38.37 15.15 13.45
C PHE A 242 -39.81 14.76 13.76
N ALA A 243 -40.10 13.45 13.81
CA ALA A 243 -41.34 12.99 14.45
C ALA A 243 -41.26 13.24 15.97
N ASN A 244 -42.42 13.30 16.64
CA ASN A 244 -42.52 13.63 18.06
C ASN A 244 -41.57 12.75 18.90
N GLY A 245 -40.69 13.38 19.69
CA GLY A 245 -39.77 12.70 20.62
C GLY A 245 -38.30 12.57 20.18
N ALA A 246 -37.98 12.59 18.88
CA ALA A 246 -36.58 12.47 18.41
C ALA A 246 -35.74 13.75 18.61
N SER A 247 -36.37 14.92 18.63
CA SER A 247 -35.66 16.21 18.65
C SER A 247 -34.84 16.40 19.94
N GLY A 248 -35.38 16.01 21.10
CA GLY A 248 -34.66 16.10 22.38
C GLY A 248 -33.42 15.19 22.44
N ILE A 249 -33.46 14.05 21.75
CA ILE A 249 -32.36 13.08 21.72
C ILE A 249 -31.26 13.52 20.76
N LEU A 250 -31.62 14.08 19.59
CA LEU A 250 -30.68 14.42 18.53
C LEU A 250 -30.09 15.83 18.62
N ARG A 251 -30.83 16.82 19.14
CA ARG A 251 -30.37 18.22 19.22
C ARG A 251 -28.98 18.39 19.84
N PRO A 252 -28.60 17.68 20.92
CA PRO A 252 -27.28 17.85 21.54
C PRO A 252 -26.11 17.42 20.64
N VAL A 253 -26.35 16.47 19.73
CA VAL A 253 -25.31 15.86 18.89
C VAL A 253 -25.38 16.29 17.42
N LEU A 254 -26.45 16.97 17.02
CA LEU A 254 -26.65 17.41 15.63
C LEU A 254 -25.59 18.45 15.23
N GLY A 255 -24.91 18.21 14.11
CA GLY A 255 -23.90 19.14 13.56
C GLY A 255 -22.59 19.21 14.35
N ARG A 256 -22.44 18.43 15.44
CA ARG A 256 -21.25 18.38 16.28
C ARG A 256 -20.51 17.04 16.14
N PRO A 257 -19.18 17.02 16.32
CA PRO A 257 -18.46 15.76 16.48
C PRO A 257 -18.96 15.02 17.72
N ILE A 258 -19.01 13.69 17.62
CA ILE A 258 -19.35 12.81 18.75
C ILE A 258 -18.08 12.10 19.22
N ASP A 259 -17.70 12.37 20.47
CA ASP A 259 -16.53 11.76 21.10
C ASP A 259 -16.90 10.58 22.00
N ASP A 260 -17.95 10.74 22.81
CA ASP A 260 -18.47 9.68 23.69
C ASP A 260 -19.35 8.68 22.90
N VAL A 261 -18.75 7.54 22.57
CA VAL A 261 -19.43 6.45 21.87
C VAL A 261 -20.46 5.74 22.77
N HIS A 262 -20.28 5.71 24.09
CA HIS A 262 -21.28 5.13 24.98
C HIS A 262 -22.55 5.98 25.01
N ASP A 263 -22.40 7.32 25.05
CA ASP A 263 -23.55 8.22 24.92
C ASP A 263 -24.25 8.07 23.58
N LEU A 264 -23.49 7.93 22.49
CA LEU A 264 -24.03 7.68 21.16
C LEU A 264 -24.90 6.41 21.13
N LEU A 265 -24.38 5.29 21.65
CA LEU A 265 -25.12 4.03 21.69
C LEU A 265 -26.40 4.13 22.53
N ARG A 266 -26.35 4.81 23.68
CA ARG A 266 -27.55 5.08 24.50
C ARG A 266 -28.60 5.87 23.72
N ARG A 267 -28.18 6.89 22.96
CA ARG A 267 -29.09 7.71 22.13
C ARG A 267 -29.69 6.91 20.99
N ILE A 268 -28.92 6.05 20.31
CA ILE A 268 -29.43 5.15 19.27
C ILE A 268 -30.52 4.26 19.85
N GLY A 269 -30.25 3.58 20.98
CA GLY A 269 -31.26 2.73 21.63
C GLY A 269 -32.52 3.50 22.04
N ALA A 270 -32.37 4.75 22.51
CA ALA A 270 -33.50 5.61 22.85
C ALA A 270 -34.32 6.05 21.62
N LEU A 271 -33.71 6.17 20.44
CA LEU A 271 -34.38 6.46 19.18
C LEU A 271 -35.13 5.23 18.66
N GLU A 272 -34.48 4.07 18.67
CA GLU A 272 -35.06 2.80 18.23
C GLU A 272 -36.26 2.40 19.10
N ALA A 273 -36.16 2.59 20.42
CA ALA A 273 -37.27 2.36 21.35
C ALA A 273 -38.50 3.24 21.08
N ARG A 274 -38.32 4.38 20.39
CA ARG A 274 -39.39 5.28 19.96
C ARG A 274 -39.82 5.04 18.50
N GLY A 275 -39.38 3.94 17.89
CA GLY A 275 -39.72 3.56 16.52
C GLY A 275 -38.93 4.29 15.43
N HIS A 276 -37.83 4.97 15.77
CA HIS A 276 -36.96 5.62 14.79
C HIS A 276 -35.82 4.70 14.37
N ASN A 277 -35.78 4.35 13.08
CA ASN A 277 -34.66 3.59 12.52
C ASN A 277 -33.41 4.47 12.36
N VAL A 278 -32.25 3.98 12.81
CA VAL A 278 -30.96 4.66 12.71
C VAL A 278 -29.99 3.81 11.90
N THR A 279 -29.54 4.33 10.76
CA THR A 279 -28.57 3.64 9.92
C THR A 279 -27.14 4.00 10.32
N VAL A 280 -26.38 3.05 10.85
CA VAL A 280 -24.94 3.22 11.09
C VAL A 280 -24.18 2.82 9.83
N TYR A 281 -23.36 3.73 9.27
CA TYR A 281 -22.54 3.39 8.11
C TYR A 281 -21.37 2.49 8.52
N PRO A 282 -20.87 1.60 7.62
CA PRO A 282 -19.83 0.64 7.98
C PRO A 282 -18.53 1.27 8.51
N ASP A 283 -18.16 2.45 8.02
CA ASP A 283 -16.98 3.19 8.50
C ASP A 283 -17.20 3.83 9.89
N ALA A 284 -18.42 4.28 10.17
CA ALA A 284 -18.79 4.71 11.51
C ALA A 284 -18.83 3.54 12.49
N GLU A 285 -19.36 2.39 12.09
CA GLU A 285 -19.37 1.18 12.90
C GLU A 285 -17.94 0.74 13.27
N GLU A 286 -17.02 0.71 12.30
CA GLU A 286 -15.60 0.40 12.54
C GLU A 286 -14.96 1.34 13.57
N LEU A 287 -15.20 2.66 13.45
CA LEU A 287 -14.66 3.65 14.38
C LEU A 287 -15.28 3.55 15.78
N ILE A 288 -16.59 3.29 15.87
CA ILE A 288 -17.30 3.04 17.13
C ILE A 288 -16.68 1.82 17.83
N GLN A 289 -16.55 0.69 17.11
CA GLN A 289 -15.97 -0.53 17.64
C GLN A 289 -14.52 -0.33 18.12
N GLN A 290 -13.72 0.42 17.35
CA GLN A 290 -12.35 0.75 17.72
C GLN A 290 -12.28 1.54 19.03
N ARG A 291 -13.10 2.59 19.18
CA ARG A 291 -13.13 3.44 20.39
C ARG A 291 -13.62 2.68 21.62
N LEU A 292 -14.64 1.83 21.47
CA LEU A 292 -15.13 0.96 22.55
C LEU A 292 -14.06 -0.02 23.01
N PHE A 293 -13.35 -0.64 22.05
CA PHE A 293 -12.22 -1.53 22.37
C PHE A 293 -11.13 -0.79 23.14
N GLN A 294 -10.70 0.38 22.67
CA GLN A 294 -9.68 1.19 23.33
C GLN A 294 -10.08 1.56 24.77
N SER A 295 -11.33 1.99 24.96
CA SER A 295 -11.86 2.30 26.29
C SER A 295 -11.84 1.10 27.24
N ARG A 296 -12.19 -0.10 26.74
CA ARG A 296 -12.24 -1.32 27.55
C ARG A 296 -10.85 -1.81 27.96
N ILE A 297 -9.88 -1.73 27.04
CA ILE A 297 -8.55 -2.31 27.25
C ILE A 297 -7.58 -1.35 27.95
N ALA A 298 -7.90 -0.05 28.00
CA ALA A 298 -7.02 1.00 28.51
C ALA A 298 -6.53 0.71 29.93
N THR A 299 -7.42 0.31 30.84
CA THR A 299 -7.08 0.03 32.24
C THR A 299 -6.10 -1.13 32.35
N LEU A 300 -6.40 -2.27 31.73
CA LEU A 300 -5.54 -3.45 31.73
C LEU A 300 -4.16 -3.14 31.13
N VAL A 301 -4.12 -2.39 30.02
CA VAL A 301 -2.85 -1.99 29.38
C VAL A 301 -2.05 -1.09 30.31
N ALA A 302 -2.69 -0.11 30.97
CA ALA A 302 -2.01 0.76 31.92
C ALA A 302 -1.43 -0.04 33.11
N GLU A 303 -2.17 -0.99 33.65
CA GLU A 303 -1.72 -1.87 34.74
C GLU A 303 -0.51 -2.73 34.34
N ILE A 304 -0.58 -3.40 33.17
CA ILE A 304 0.52 -4.22 32.67
C ILE A 304 1.77 -3.36 32.45
N ARG A 305 1.62 -2.19 31.83
CA ARG A 305 2.74 -1.33 31.46
C ARG A 305 3.36 -0.59 32.65
N ALA A 306 2.60 -0.37 33.72
CA ALA A 306 3.14 0.21 34.95
C ALA A 306 4.12 -0.74 35.65
N GLN A 307 3.84 -2.05 35.67
CA GLN A 307 4.66 -3.04 36.40
C GLN A 307 4.82 -4.37 35.64
N PRO A 308 5.41 -4.37 34.43
CA PRO A 308 5.46 -5.57 33.59
C PRO A 308 6.28 -6.72 34.19
N ALA A 309 7.25 -6.42 35.06
CA ALA A 309 8.08 -7.43 35.71
C ALA A 309 7.34 -8.24 36.79
N ARG A 310 6.28 -7.68 37.38
CA ARG A 310 5.51 -8.30 38.48
C ARG A 310 4.12 -8.76 38.05
N HIS A 311 3.72 -8.46 36.82
CA HIS A 311 2.37 -8.73 36.36
C HIS A 311 2.11 -10.23 36.16
N PRO A 312 0.98 -10.80 36.63
CA PRO A 312 0.70 -12.24 36.54
C PRO A 312 0.65 -12.81 35.11
N LEU A 313 0.31 -11.97 34.12
CA LEU A 313 0.32 -12.36 32.70
C LEU A 313 1.70 -12.74 32.18
N ARG A 314 2.78 -12.42 32.92
CA ARG A 314 4.13 -12.82 32.55
C ARG A 314 4.29 -14.34 32.51
N THR A 315 3.63 -15.06 33.42
CA THR A 315 3.66 -16.53 33.53
C THR A 315 2.38 -17.21 33.05
N SER A 316 1.26 -16.49 33.03
CA SER A 316 -0.06 -17.07 32.70
C SER A 316 -0.58 -16.76 31.29
N LEU A 317 0.05 -15.85 30.55
CA LEU A 317 -0.39 -15.52 29.18
C LEU A 317 0.02 -16.62 28.19
N LEU A 318 1.27 -17.07 28.24
CA LEU A 318 1.83 -18.09 27.36
C LEU A 318 2.35 -19.28 28.17
N THR A 319 2.66 -20.37 27.48
CA THR A 319 3.24 -21.60 28.07
C THR A 319 4.66 -21.36 28.60
N THR A 320 5.30 -20.26 28.20
CA THR A 320 6.64 -19.86 28.64
C THR A 320 6.56 -18.49 29.30
N GLU A 321 7.36 -18.29 30.35
CA GLU A 321 7.45 -17.00 31.02
C GLU A 321 8.03 -15.92 30.11
N LEU A 322 7.35 -14.78 30.04
CA LEU A 322 7.74 -13.62 29.25
C LEU A 322 8.82 -12.79 29.97
N LEU A 323 9.72 -12.19 29.20
CA LEU A 323 10.57 -11.12 29.73
C LEU A 323 9.72 -9.86 29.96
N PRO A 324 10.06 -8.99 30.94
CA PRO A 324 9.24 -7.82 31.26
C PRO A 324 9.01 -6.91 30.04
N TYR A 325 10.04 -6.64 29.23
CA TYR A 325 9.87 -5.87 28.00
C TYR A 325 8.94 -6.58 26.99
N GLN A 326 8.96 -7.91 26.90
CA GLN A 326 8.08 -8.62 25.97
C GLN A 326 6.61 -8.42 26.35
N LEU A 327 6.29 -8.49 27.65
CA LEU A 327 4.93 -8.23 28.14
C LEU A 327 4.51 -6.76 27.93
N ASP A 328 5.41 -5.79 28.17
CA ASP A 328 5.15 -4.38 27.85
C ASP A 328 4.88 -4.17 26.34
N GLY A 329 5.62 -4.86 25.48
CA GLY A 329 5.43 -4.80 24.03
C GLY A 329 4.10 -5.39 23.57
N ILE A 330 3.69 -6.51 24.18
CA ILE A 330 2.37 -7.12 23.97
C ILE A 330 1.27 -6.15 24.39
N ALA A 331 1.35 -5.60 25.61
CA ALA A 331 0.34 -4.66 26.13
C ALA A 331 0.26 -3.39 25.28
N PHE A 332 1.40 -2.86 24.83
CA PHE A 332 1.42 -1.73 23.89
C PHE A 332 0.67 -2.04 22.60
N ALA A 333 1.00 -3.16 21.94
CA ALA A 333 0.39 -3.52 20.66
C ALA A 333 -1.11 -3.78 20.80
N VAL A 334 -1.54 -4.42 21.89
CA VAL A 334 -2.95 -4.63 22.21
C VAL A 334 -3.68 -3.31 22.48
N GLY A 335 -3.09 -2.41 23.27
CA GLY A 335 -3.69 -1.10 23.56
C GLY A 335 -3.84 -0.21 22.33
N ALA A 336 -2.86 -0.26 21.42
CA ALA A 336 -2.96 0.43 20.13
C ALA A 336 -3.97 -0.24 19.19
N GLY A 337 -4.17 -1.55 19.31
CA GLY A 337 -5.01 -2.40 18.46
C GLY A 337 -4.42 -2.66 17.07
N ARG A 338 -3.86 -1.62 16.45
CA ARG A 338 -3.04 -1.70 15.25
C ARG A 338 -1.68 -1.08 15.56
N ALA A 339 -0.61 -1.86 15.50
CA ALA A 339 0.71 -1.45 16.01
C ALA A 339 1.90 -1.91 15.15
N ILE A 340 3.04 -1.25 15.38
CA ILE A 340 4.36 -1.58 14.84
C ILE A 340 5.28 -1.88 16.03
N LEU A 341 5.74 -3.13 16.14
CA LEU A 341 6.81 -3.52 17.05
C LEU A 341 8.12 -3.57 16.28
N ALA A 342 8.93 -2.54 16.50
CA ALA A 342 10.21 -2.29 15.86
C ALA A 342 11.39 -2.66 16.77
N ASP A 343 11.27 -3.75 17.53
CA ASP A 343 12.36 -4.25 18.39
C ASP A 343 13.52 -4.80 17.57
N ASP A 344 14.75 -4.61 18.05
CA ASP A 344 15.94 -5.17 17.43
C ASP A 344 15.86 -6.69 17.20
N MET A 345 16.67 -7.18 16.27
CA MET A 345 16.76 -8.59 15.94
C MET A 345 17.19 -9.40 17.19
N GLY A 346 16.51 -10.53 17.42
CA GLY A 346 16.78 -11.40 18.57
C GLY A 346 16.05 -11.06 19.87
N LEU A 347 15.24 -10.00 19.93
CA LEU A 347 14.44 -9.64 21.11
C LEU A 347 13.09 -10.40 21.22
N GLY A 348 12.91 -11.49 20.47
CA GLY A 348 11.70 -12.30 20.55
C GLY A 348 10.44 -11.61 20.02
N LYS A 349 10.49 -11.04 18.81
CA LYS A 349 9.30 -10.44 18.17
C LYS A 349 8.20 -11.47 17.92
N THR A 350 8.55 -12.71 17.57
CA THR A 350 7.60 -13.78 17.30
C THR A 350 6.79 -14.17 18.55
N ILE A 351 7.45 -14.37 19.70
CA ILE A 351 6.75 -14.64 20.97
C ILE A 351 5.85 -13.47 21.38
N GLN A 352 6.28 -12.22 21.13
CA GLN A 352 5.41 -11.06 21.33
C GLN A 352 4.20 -11.08 20.38
N GLY A 353 4.37 -11.42 19.11
CA GLY A 353 3.25 -11.55 18.15
C GLY A 353 2.24 -12.62 18.55
N ILE A 354 2.71 -13.76 19.05
CA ILE A 354 1.85 -14.82 19.60
C ILE A 354 1.15 -14.33 20.87
N GLY A 355 1.86 -13.64 21.77
CA GLY A 355 1.29 -13.05 22.98
C GLY A 355 0.22 -11.99 22.71
N VAL A 356 0.39 -11.16 21.68
CA VAL A 356 -0.64 -10.20 21.23
C VAL A 356 -1.90 -10.93 20.77
N ALA A 357 -1.75 -11.97 19.95
CA ALA A 357 -2.88 -12.77 19.50
C ALA A 357 -3.62 -13.45 20.66
N GLU A 358 -2.87 -13.98 21.64
CA GLU A 358 -3.43 -14.61 22.84
C GLU A 358 -4.17 -13.63 23.73
N LEU A 359 -3.56 -12.46 24.02
CA LEU A 359 -4.20 -11.45 24.85
C LEU A 359 -5.46 -10.88 24.17
N LEU A 360 -5.43 -10.65 22.86
CA LEU A 360 -6.63 -10.26 22.11
C LEU A 360 -7.69 -11.37 22.08
N ALA A 361 -7.31 -12.65 22.13
CA ALA A 361 -8.27 -13.75 22.20
C ALA A 361 -9.02 -13.72 23.53
N ARG A 362 -8.31 -13.50 24.64
CA ARG A 362 -8.88 -13.38 26.00
C ARG A 362 -9.79 -12.15 26.13
N GLU A 363 -9.31 -10.99 25.68
CA GLU A 363 -9.98 -9.72 25.94
C GLU A 363 -10.99 -9.30 24.86
N SER A 364 -10.85 -9.81 23.63
CA SER A 364 -11.66 -9.38 22.48
C SER A 364 -12.23 -10.51 21.64
N GLY A 365 -12.04 -11.76 22.07
CA GLY A 365 -12.63 -12.93 21.42
C GLY A 365 -12.21 -13.10 19.96
N ILE A 366 -11.00 -12.69 19.59
CA ILE A 366 -10.49 -12.95 18.24
C ILE A 366 -10.37 -14.47 18.03
N ARG A 367 -10.62 -14.92 16.79
CA ARG A 367 -10.60 -16.36 16.44
C ARG A 367 -9.79 -16.66 15.20
N LYS A 368 -9.56 -15.68 14.33
CA LYS A 368 -8.82 -15.85 13.08
C LYS A 368 -7.63 -14.91 12.98
N VAL A 369 -6.43 -15.48 13.01
CA VAL A 369 -5.16 -14.76 12.88
C VAL A 369 -4.46 -15.16 11.60
N LEU A 370 -4.14 -14.18 10.76
CA LEU A 370 -3.28 -14.37 9.59
C LEU A 370 -1.86 -13.92 9.91
N VAL A 371 -0.91 -14.83 9.78
CA VAL A 371 0.52 -14.51 9.81
C VAL A 371 1.04 -14.49 8.37
N VAL A 372 1.58 -13.34 7.96
CA VAL A 372 2.26 -13.18 6.67
C VAL A 372 3.74 -12.97 6.94
N CYS A 373 4.55 -13.95 6.56
CA CYS A 373 6.00 -13.94 6.81
C CYS A 373 6.80 -14.30 5.55
N PRO A 374 8.13 -14.12 5.51
CA PRO A 374 8.97 -14.73 4.49
C PRO A 374 8.71 -16.24 4.37
N ALA A 375 8.85 -16.78 3.16
CA ALA A 375 8.59 -18.20 2.90
C ALA A 375 9.42 -19.15 3.78
N SER A 376 10.66 -18.76 4.10
CA SER A 376 11.59 -19.49 4.96
C SER A 376 11.14 -19.56 6.43
N LEU A 377 10.34 -18.61 6.90
CA LEU A 377 9.92 -18.52 8.31
C LEU A 377 8.61 -19.24 8.62
N LYS A 378 7.89 -19.76 7.60
CA LYS A 378 6.57 -20.38 7.81
C LYS A 378 6.63 -21.57 8.78
N ALA A 379 7.62 -22.45 8.60
CA ALA A 379 7.77 -23.64 9.45
C ALA A 379 8.15 -23.26 10.88
N GLN A 380 9.01 -22.26 11.04
CA GLN A 380 9.41 -21.73 12.34
C GLN A 380 8.21 -21.15 13.10
N TRP A 381 7.39 -20.32 12.45
CA TRP A 381 6.16 -19.77 13.04
C TRP A 381 5.24 -20.87 13.59
N ARG A 382 5.02 -21.96 12.85
CA ARG A 382 4.21 -23.09 13.33
C ARG A 382 4.79 -23.71 14.59
N GLU A 383 6.11 -23.94 14.62
CA GLU A 383 6.75 -24.54 15.81
C GLU A 383 6.66 -23.62 17.02
N GLU A 384 6.89 -22.32 16.82
CA GLU A 384 6.81 -21.34 17.90
C GLU A 384 5.38 -21.16 18.43
N ILE A 385 4.37 -21.17 17.55
CA ILE A 385 2.96 -21.15 17.96
C ILE A 385 2.64 -22.36 18.84
N ARG A 386 3.04 -23.56 18.40
CA ARG A 386 2.84 -24.81 19.15
C ARG A 386 3.54 -24.72 20.51
N ARG A 387 4.80 -24.29 20.53
CA ARG A 387 5.63 -24.18 21.73
C ARG A 387 5.10 -23.17 22.74
N PHE A 388 4.73 -21.97 22.30
CA PHE A 388 4.41 -20.86 23.21
C PHE A 388 2.94 -20.77 23.57
N SER A 389 2.01 -21.23 22.72
CA SER A 389 0.57 -21.10 22.97
C SER A 389 -0.21 -22.40 22.94
N GLY A 390 0.34 -23.48 22.38
CA GLY A 390 -0.38 -24.73 22.16
C GLY A 390 -1.55 -24.63 21.16
N ARG A 391 -1.74 -23.47 20.51
CA ARG A 391 -2.85 -23.26 19.56
C ARG A 391 -2.62 -23.98 18.24
N ASP A 392 -3.73 -24.36 17.59
CA ASP A 392 -3.70 -24.89 16.24
C ASP A 392 -3.24 -23.84 15.23
N SER A 393 -2.44 -24.30 14.28
CA SER A 393 -1.99 -23.48 13.16
C SER A 393 -2.03 -24.23 11.83
N ARG A 394 -2.40 -23.51 10.77
CA ARG A 394 -2.45 -24.02 9.40
C ARG A 394 -1.37 -23.36 8.54
N LEU A 395 -0.47 -24.16 7.96
CA LEU A 395 0.42 -23.69 6.89
C LEU A 395 -0.31 -23.72 5.55
N VAL A 396 -0.30 -22.61 4.82
CA VAL A 396 -0.82 -22.56 3.45
C VAL A 396 0.25 -23.05 2.48
N LEU A 397 0.00 -24.21 1.88
CA LEU A 397 0.91 -24.93 0.98
C LEU A 397 0.15 -25.49 -0.24
N GLY A 398 0.87 -25.97 -1.25
CA GLY A 398 0.27 -26.62 -2.42
C GLY A 398 -0.16 -25.68 -3.55
N GLN A 399 -0.92 -26.21 -4.50
CA GLN A 399 -1.33 -25.50 -5.71
C GLN A 399 -2.48 -24.51 -5.44
N ALA A 400 -2.73 -23.57 -6.37
CA ALA A 400 -3.70 -22.49 -6.18
C ALA A 400 -5.11 -22.99 -5.79
N ARG A 401 -5.57 -24.07 -6.43
CA ARG A 401 -6.89 -24.67 -6.17
C ARG A 401 -7.02 -25.22 -4.74
N GLU A 402 -5.94 -25.75 -4.19
CA GLU A 402 -5.89 -26.31 -2.83
C GLU A 402 -5.75 -25.22 -1.78
N ARG A 403 -5.00 -24.14 -2.09
CA ARG A 403 -4.74 -23.05 -1.14
C ARG A 403 -5.98 -22.27 -0.77
N ALA A 404 -6.91 -22.06 -1.71
CA ALA A 404 -8.14 -21.31 -1.44
C ALA A 404 -8.93 -21.86 -0.24
N ARG A 405 -9.10 -23.19 -0.18
CA ARG A 405 -9.79 -23.87 0.95
C ARG A 405 -9.01 -23.79 2.26
N GLN A 406 -7.68 -23.69 2.17
CA GLN A 406 -6.83 -23.58 3.35
C GLN A 406 -6.92 -22.23 4.04
N TYR A 407 -7.40 -21.16 3.39
CA TYR A 407 -7.64 -19.88 4.06
C TYR A 407 -8.95 -19.85 4.87
N GLU A 408 -9.92 -20.69 4.50
CA GLU A 408 -11.23 -20.80 5.16
C GLU A 408 -11.25 -21.88 6.26
N ASN A 409 -10.06 -22.30 6.72
CA ASN A 409 -9.90 -23.33 7.74
C ASN A 409 -10.39 -22.86 9.14
N GLY A 410 -10.54 -23.81 10.06
CA GLY A 410 -10.98 -23.56 11.45
C GLY A 410 -9.85 -23.34 12.47
N SER A 411 -8.58 -23.41 12.06
CA SER A 411 -7.43 -23.16 12.94
C SER A 411 -7.33 -21.69 13.33
N PHE A 412 -6.86 -21.45 14.55
CA PHE A 412 -6.72 -20.10 15.09
C PHE A 412 -5.67 -19.28 14.32
N PHE A 413 -4.51 -19.88 14.03
CA PHE A 413 -3.48 -19.26 13.19
C PHE A 413 -3.49 -19.84 11.78
N THR A 414 -3.37 -18.97 10.78
CA THR A 414 -3.09 -19.35 9.39
C THR A 414 -1.82 -18.63 8.93
N ILE A 415 -0.87 -19.37 8.37
CA ILE A 415 0.46 -18.86 8.02
C ILE A 415 0.67 -18.97 6.51
N CYS A 416 0.95 -17.84 5.87
CA CYS A 416 1.31 -17.79 4.45
C CYS A 416 2.47 -16.82 4.20
N ASN A 417 2.98 -16.79 2.97
CA ASN A 417 3.98 -15.80 2.57
C ASN A 417 3.39 -14.64 1.77
N TYR A 418 4.16 -13.56 1.64
CA TYR A 418 3.76 -12.33 0.96
C TYR A 418 3.32 -12.56 -0.48
N GLU A 419 4.02 -13.43 -1.22
CA GLU A 419 3.75 -13.73 -2.61
C GLU A 419 2.44 -14.52 -2.80
N GLN A 420 2.10 -15.39 -1.83
CA GLN A 420 0.84 -16.12 -1.80
C GLN A 420 -0.36 -15.19 -1.62
N VAL A 421 -0.26 -14.17 -0.77
CA VAL A 421 -1.35 -13.19 -0.57
C VAL A 421 -1.73 -12.51 -1.90
N VAL A 422 -0.75 -12.17 -2.73
CA VAL A 422 -1.01 -11.54 -4.04
C VAL A 422 -1.75 -12.49 -4.99
N ARG A 423 -1.38 -13.77 -4.99
CA ARG A 423 -1.96 -14.79 -5.87
C ARG A 423 -3.34 -15.21 -5.40
N ASP A 424 -3.55 -15.26 -4.10
CA ASP A 424 -4.74 -15.84 -3.47
C ASP A 424 -5.64 -14.76 -2.83
N LEU A 425 -5.51 -13.50 -3.25
CA LEU A 425 -6.16 -12.33 -2.64
C LEU A 425 -7.65 -12.52 -2.35
N MET A 426 -8.40 -13.05 -3.33
CA MET A 426 -9.84 -13.26 -3.18
C MET A 426 -10.18 -14.24 -2.05
N ALA A 427 -9.38 -15.29 -1.87
CA ALA A 427 -9.58 -16.25 -0.78
C ALA A 427 -9.17 -15.66 0.57
N VAL A 428 -8.07 -14.90 0.59
CA VAL A 428 -7.59 -14.20 1.79
C VAL A 428 -8.63 -13.18 2.27
N GLU A 429 -9.19 -12.35 1.40
CA GLU A 429 -10.21 -11.35 1.77
C GLU A 429 -11.51 -11.99 2.26
N ARG A 430 -11.91 -13.13 1.67
CA ARG A 430 -13.15 -13.83 2.06
C ARG A 430 -13.08 -14.41 3.47
N ALA A 431 -11.90 -14.80 3.93
CA ALA A 431 -11.70 -15.46 5.23
C ALA A 431 -11.97 -14.56 6.45
N ARG A 432 -12.02 -13.21 6.26
CA ARG A 432 -12.30 -12.18 7.29
C ARG A 432 -11.45 -12.35 8.56
N TRP A 433 -10.21 -11.88 8.51
CA TRP A 433 -9.25 -11.98 9.61
C TRP A 433 -9.53 -10.97 10.73
N ASP A 434 -9.43 -11.44 11.98
CA ASP A 434 -9.51 -10.55 13.15
C ASP A 434 -8.21 -9.80 13.37
N LEU A 435 -7.08 -10.51 13.26
CA LEU A 435 -5.72 -9.99 13.41
C LEU A 435 -4.88 -10.40 12.20
N ILE A 436 -4.14 -9.44 11.64
CA ILE A 436 -3.11 -9.69 10.63
C ILE A 436 -1.75 -9.33 11.22
N ILE A 437 -0.85 -10.30 11.25
CA ILE A 437 0.54 -10.14 11.68
C ILE A 437 1.43 -10.15 10.44
N LEU A 438 2.15 -9.07 10.21
CA LEU A 438 3.16 -8.97 9.17
C LEU A 438 4.54 -9.13 9.80
N ASP A 439 5.21 -10.23 9.50
CA ASP A 439 6.57 -10.47 9.94
C ASP A 439 7.57 -10.02 8.86
N GLU A 440 8.71 -9.50 9.29
CA GLU A 440 9.65 -8.77 8.45
C GLU A 440 8.95 -7.70 7.58
N GLY A 441 8.21 -6.82 8.26
CA GLY A 441 7.36 -5.79 7.65
C GLY A 441 8.07 -4.87 6.64
N GLN A 442 9.40 -4.83 6.64
CA GLN A 442 10.19 -4.18 5.59
C GLN A 442 9.90 -4.72 4.18
N ARG A 443 9.34 -5.92 4.02
CA ARG A 443 8.91 -6.41 2.71
C ARG A 443 7.79 -5.59 2.06
N VAL A 444 7.09 -4.75 2.84
CA VAL A 444 5.98 -3.89 2.38
C VAL A 444 6.45 -2.46 2.05
N LYS A 445 7.77 -2.21 2.01
CA LYS A 445 8.36 -0.89 1.78
C LYS A 445 8.04 -0.28 0.42
N ASN A 446 8.19 -1.06 -0.65
CA ASN A 446 8.00 -0.53 -2.01
C ASN A 446 6.52 -0.36 -2.32
N TRP A 447 6.03 0.88 -2.32
CA TRP A 447 4.63 1.23 -2.55
C TRP A 447 4.15 0.94 -3.99
N GLU A 448 5.05 0.89 -4.98
CA GLU A 448 4.72 0.60 -6.38
C GLU A 448 4.55 -0.90 -6.61
N ALA A 449 5.28 -1.71 -5.84
CA ALA A 449 5.21 -3.16 -5.92
C ALA A 449 3.77 -3.63 -5.72
N LYS A 450 3.30 -4.47 -6.65
CA LYS A 450 1.96 -5.08 -6.60
C LYS A 450 1.68 -5.73 -5.24
N THR A 451 2.70 -6.34 -4.63
CA THR A 451 2.63 -6.95 -3.31
C THR A 451 2.24 -5.96 -2.22
N SER A 452 2.93 -4.83 -2.10
CA SER A 452 2.64 -3.85 -1.04
C SER A 452 1.25 -3.24 -1.20
N ARG A 453 0.80 -2.99 -2.44
CA ARG A 453 -0.55 -2.51 -2.70
C ARG A 453 -1.62 -3.52 -2.27
N VAL A 454 -1.39 -4.81 -2.50
CA VAL A 454 -2.32 -5.86 -2.08
C VAL A 454 -2.33 -6.01 -0.56
N ILE A 455 -1.16 -6.08 0.08
CA ILE A 455 -1.05 -6.23 1.54
C ILE A 455 -1.70 -5.05 2.27
N LYS A 456 -1.46 -3.81 1.80
CA LYS A 456 -2.12 -2.60 2.33
C LYS A 456 -3.62 -2.53 2.09
N GLY A 457 -4.12 -3.32 1.13
CA GLY A 457 -5.55 -3.46 0.86
C GLY A 457 -6.26 -4.38 1.85
N LEU A 458 -5.52 -5.26 2.55
CA LEU A 458 -6.11 -6.17 3.53
C LEU A 458 -6.68 -5.39 4.71
N ARG A 459 -7.89 -5.77 5.12
CA ARG A 459 -8.61 -5.17 6.25
C ARG A 459 -8.77 -6.21 7.36
N SER A 460 -8.59 -5.74 8.58
CA SER A 460 -8.73 -6.50 9.83
C SER A 460 -8.98 -5.54 10.97
N ARG A 461 -9.60 -6.01 12.05
CA ARG A 461 -9.84 -5.18 13.25
C ARG A 461 -8.52 -4.84 13.96
N PHE A 462 -7.62 -5.80 14.04
CA PHE A 462 -6.30 -5.65 14.63
C PHE A 462 -5.20 -5.90 13.61
N ALA A 463 -4.05 -5.27 13.79
CA ALA A 463 -2.89 -5.47 12.93
C ALA A 463 -1.60 -5.32 13.71
N LEU A 464 -0.61 -6.14 13.39
CA LEU A 464 0.69 -6.09 14.01
C LEU A 464 1.76 -6.17 12.94
N VAL A 465 2.63 -5.17 12.88
CA VAL A 465 3.83 -5.22 12.05
C VAL A 465 5.03 -5.49 12.93
N LEU A 466 5.73 -6.58 12.65
CA LEU A 466 6.99 -6.95 13.29
C LEU A 466 8.13 -6.63 12.33
N THR A 467 9.10 -5.82 12.77
CA THR A 467 10.27 -5.50 11.94
C THR A 467 11.46 -5.17 12.82
N GLY A 468 12.67 -5.60 12.44
CA GLY A 468 13.90 -5.14 13.11
C GLY A 468 14.37 -3.75 12.64
N THR A 469 13.92 -3.34 11.46
CA THR A 469 14.50 -2.23 10.69
C THR A 469 13.38 -1.45 9.98
N PRO A 470 12.51 -0.73 10.74
CA PRO A 470 11.36 -0.03 10.15
C PRO A 470 11.78 1.06 9.14
N LEU A 471 13.00 1.58 9.28
CA LEU A 471 13.62 2.57 8.40
C LEU A 471 14.98 2.00 7.97
N GLU A 472 15.08 1.44 6.75
CA GLU A 472 16.38 1.00 6.22
C GLU A 472 17.01 2.09 5.37
N ASN A 473 16.25 2.70 4.45
CA ASN A 473 16.84 3.58 3.44
C ASN A 473 16.18 4.96 3.38
N ARG A 474 14.84 5.05 3.42
CA ARG A 474 14.13 6.31 3.13
C ARG A 474 12.82 6.46 3.95
N LEU A 475 12.33 7.68 4.14
CA LEU A 475 11.06 7.95 4.86
C LEU A 475 9.83 7.26 4.21
N GLU A 476 9.92 6.95 2.93
CA GLU A 476 8.96 6.20 2.12
C GLU A 476 8.64 4.84 2.74
N ASP A 477 9.69 4.17 3.24
CA ASP A 477 9.61 2.85 3.85
C ASP A 477 8.70 2.88 5.08
N LEU A 478 8.96 3.87 5.94
CA LEU A 478 8.18 4.13 7.14
C LEU A 478 6.75 4.53 6.77
N TYR A 479 6.57 5.39 5.76
CA TYR A 479 5.25 5.80 5.29
C TYR A 479 4.41 4.59 4.84
N SER A 480 5.01 3.67 4.07
CA SER A 480 4.30 2.49 3.58
C SER A 480 3.90 1.54 4.71
N ILE A 481 4.79 1.32 5.68
CA ILE A 481 4.49 0.48 6.86
C ILE A 481 3.39 1.11 7.71
N VAL A 482 3.50 2.40 8.01
CA VAL A 482 2.50 3.12 8.80
C VAL A 482 1.16 3.12 8.09
N GLN A 483 1.12 3.26 6.76
CA GLN A 483 -0.12 3.21 6.00
C GLN A 483 -0.88 1.88 6.15
N PHE A 484 -0.19 0.76 6.36
CA PHE A 484 -0.86 -0.50 6.66
C PHE A 484 -1.54 -0.47 8.04
N VAL A 485 -0.90 0.15 9.03
CA VAL A 485 -1.38 0.21 10.42
C VAL A 485 -2.45 1.28 10.59
N ASP A 486 -2.20 2.48 10.10
CA ASP A 486 -3.09 3.63 10.11
C ASP A 486 -2.82 4.50 8.86
N ASP A 487 -3.71 4.37 7.86
CA ASP A 487 -3.59 5.03 6.55
C ASP A 487 -3.82 6.55 6.59
N ARG A 488 -4.19 7.11 7.75
CA ARG A 488 -4.45 8.54 7.94
C ARG A 488 -3.45 9.22 8.87
N ARG A 489 -2.76 8.48 9.72
CA ARG A 489 -1.81 9.01 10.74
C ARG A 489 -0.82 10.03 10.18
N LEU A 490 -0.23 9.72 9.02
CA LEU A 490 0.78 10.56 8.37
C LEU A 490 0.18 11.56 7.37
N GLY A 491 -1.15 11.49 7.17
CA GLY A 491 -1.85 12.26 6.17
C GLY A 491 -1.49 11.87 4.73
N PRO A 492 -1.95 12.67 3.76
CA PRO A 492 -1.69 12.44 2.35
C PRO A 492 -0.20 12.51 2.03
N MET A 493 0.26 11.62 1.16
CA MET A 493 1.67 11.48 0.79
C MET A 493 2.31 12.82 0.35
N PHE A 494 1.60 13.61 -0.45
CA PHE A 494 2.10 14.91 -0.93
C PHE A 494 2.38 15.90 0.22
N ARG A 495 1.49 15.96 1.24
CA ARG A 495 1.71 16.79 2.44
C ARG A 495 2.81 16.22 3.32
N PHE A 496 2.84 14.90 3.48
CA PHE A 496 3.84 14.24 4.31
C PHE A 496 5.26 14.53 3.80
N PHE A 497 5.51 14.36 2.50
CA PHE A 497 6.83 14.63 1.93
C PHE A 497 7.17 16.12 1.95
N ASN A 498 6.24 17.01 1.63
CA ASN A 498 6.48 18.45 1.78
C ASN A 498 6.88 18.85 3.22
N ARG A 499 6.23 18.25 4.22
CA ARG A 499 6.49 18.55 5.63
C ARG A 499 7.82 17.97 6.13
N HIS A 500 8.28 16.86 5.59
CA HIS A 500 9.38 16.08 6.18
C HIS A 500 10.64 15.95 5.32
N ARG A 501 10.60 16.29 4.03
CA ARG A 501 11.76 16.24 3.14
C ARG A 501 12.32 17.62 2.82
N VAL A 502 13.60 17.61 2.49
CA VAL A 502 14.33 18.71 1.86
C VAL A 502 14.90 18.14 0.57
N VAL A 503 14.62 18.80 -0.56
CA VAL A 503 15.04 18.34 -1.90
C VAL A 503 15.77 19.46 -2.65
N ASP A 504 16.58 19.09 -3.63
CA ASP A 504 17.14 20.02 -4.62
C ASP A 504 16.09 20.41 -5.69
N GLU A 505 16.45 21.30 -6.62
CA GLU A 505 15.59 21.74 -7.73
C GLU A 505 15.14 20.58 -8.64
N ARG A 506 15.90 19.48 -8.66
CA ARG A 506 15.62 18.27 -9.44
C ARG A 506 14.87 17.20 -8.63
N GLY A 507 14.44 17.51 -7.41
CA GLY A 507 13.69 16.60 -6.54
C GLY A 507 14.53 15.54 -5.82
N ARG A 508 15.86 15.64 -5.81
CA ARG A 508 16.75 14.73 -5.06
C ARG A 508 16.76 15.09 -3.58
N VAL A 509 16.60 14.08 -2.72
CA VAL A 509 16.52 14.28 -1.26
C VAL A 509 17.88 14.68 -0.70
N LEU A 510 17.97 15.89 -0.16
CA LEU A 510 19.16 16.43 0.53
C LEU A 510 19.14 16.13 2.03
N GLY A 511 17.95 15.96 2.60
CA GLY A 511 17.79 15.71 4.03
C GLY A 511 16.35 15.67 4.49
N TYR A 512 16.16 15.67 5.81
CA TYR A 512 14.85 15.58 6.44
C TYR A 512 14.64 16.67 7.49
N LYS A 513 13.40 17.13 7.63
CA LYS A 513 12.97 18.16 8.59
C LYS A 513 11.79 17.68 9.43
N ASN A 514 11.52 18.34 10.56
CA ASN A 514 10.38 18.05 11.45
C ASN A 514 10.32 16.60 11.99
N ILE A 515 11.48 15.95 12.20
CA ILE A 515 11.54 14.55 12.66
C ILE A 515 11.04 14.40 14.10
N GLY A 516 11.25 15.38 14.98
CA GLY A 516 10.72 15.35 16.35
C GLY A 516 9.20 15.21 16.38
N GLY A 517 8.50 16.03 15.60
CA GLY A 517 7.03 15.93 15.46
C GLY A 517 6.58 14.60 14.84
N LEU A 518 7.35 14.04 13.91
CA LEU A 518 7.07 12.71 13.35
C LEU A 518 7.19 11.61 14.42
N ARG A 519 8.18 11.68 15.30
CA ARG A 519 8.35 10.72 16.41
C ARG A 519 7.17 10.77 17.38
N GLU A 520 6.74 11.96 17.79
CA GLU A 520 5.57 12.12 18.65
C GLU A 520 4.29 11.61 17.98
N ASN A 521 4.14 11.88 16.68
CA ASN A 521 3.03 11.34 15.90
C ASN A 521 3.06 9.80 15.88
N LEU A 522 4.22 9.14 15.80
CA LEU A 522 4.29 7.68 15.72
C LEU A 522 4.25 6.98 17.09
N ARG A 523 4.58 7.68 18.18
CA ARG A 523 4.69 7.13 19.55
C ARG A 523 3.50 6.24 19.99
N PRO A 524 2.23 6.56 19.66
CA PRO A 524 1.10 5.71 20.09
C PRO A 524 0.96 4.39 19.34
N ILE A 525 1.58 4.24 18.17
CA ILE A 525 1.44 3.04 17.32
C ILE A 525 2.77 2.33 17.03
N LEU A 526 3.91 2.97 17.30
CA LEU A 526 5.25 2.41 17.09
C LEU A 526 6.01 2.33 18.41
N LEU A 527 6.43 1.11 18.76
CA LEU A 527 7.36 0.85 19.86
C LEU A 527 8.66 0.31 19.29
N ARG A 528 9.77 0.95 19.62
CA ARG A 528 11.12 0.54 19.22
C ARG A 528 12.00 0.44 20.46
N ARG A 529 12.67 -0.70 20.61
CA ARG A 529 13.65 -0.94 21.67
C ARG A 529 14.92 -1.50 21.05
N THR A 530 16.05 -0.94 21.48
CA THR A 530 17.35 -1.48 21.09
C THR A 530 17.77 -2.59 22.04
N ARG A 531 18.70 -3.45 21.59
CA ARG A 531 19.26 -4.49 22.44
C ARG A 531 19.91 -3.92 23.70
N GLU A 532 20.60 -2.78 23.58
CA GLU A 532 21.26 -2.10 24.69
C GLU A 532 20.24 -1.62 25.74
N ALA A 533 19.09 -1.09 25.28
CA ALA A 533 18.05 -0.59 26.16
C ALA A 533 17.44 -1.68 27.06
N VAL A 534 17.46 -2.94 26.61
CA VAL A 534 16.90 -4.09 27.36
C VAL A 534 17.96 -5.05 27.87
N MET A 535 19.25 -4.69 27.80
CA MET A 535 20.36 -5.61 28.07
C MET A 535 20.28 -6.30 29.44
N LYS A 536 19.86 -5.59 30.49
CA LYS A 536 19.69 -6.13 31.85
C LYS A 536 18.60 -7.21 31.98
N GLN A 537 17.75 -7.32 30.96
CA GLN A 537 16.65 -8.30 30.91
C GLN A 537 16.97 -9.47 29.97
N LEU A 538 18.11 -9.43 29.27
CA LEU A 538 18.53 -10.48 28.36
C LEU A 538 19.44 -11.49 29.06
N PRO A 539 19.46 -12.76 28.62
CA PRO A 539 20.48 -13.71 29.02
C PRO A 539 21.90 -13.21 28.66
N PRO A 540 22.94 -13.58 29.43
CA PRO A 540 24.31 -13.22 29.12
C PRO A 540 24.73 -13.75 27.74
N ARG A 541 25.48 -12.96 26.98
CA ARG A 541 26.00 -13.34 25.66
C ARG A 541 27.42 -13.87 25.80
N THR A 542 27.66 -15.08 25.30
CA THR A 542 29.02 -15.61 25.10
C THR A 542 29.45 -15.31 23.66
N MET A 543 30.65 -14.74 23.48
CA MET A 543 31.22 -14.50 22.17
C MET A 543 32.56 -15.24 22.08
N ASP A 544 32.62 -16.23 21.19
CA ASP A 544 33.84 -16.99 20.88
C ASP A 544 34.39 -16.50 19.54
N ILE A 545 35.55 -15.85 19.55
CA ILE A 545 36.22 -15.38 18.32
C ILE A 545 37.20 -16.46 17.87
N ARG A 546 36.80 -17.24 16.86
CA ARG A 546 37.69 -18.21 16.21
C ARG A 546 38.39 -17.56 15.02
N ARG A 547 39.68 -17.28 15.20
CA ARG A 547 40.56 -16.84 14.10
C ARG A 547 41.00 -18.07 13.32
N ILE A 548 40.58 -18.14 12.06
CA ILE A 548 40.95 -19.24 11.15
C ILE A 548 41.99 -18.69 10.18
N PRO A 549 43.22 -19.25 10.14
CA PRO A 549 44.19 -18.86 9.12
C PRO A 549 43.70 -19.32 7.74
N PRO A 550 43.90 -18.51 6.69
CA PRO A 550 43.60 -18.94 5.32
C PRO A 550 44.45 -20.13 4.93
N THR A 551 43.94 -20.97 4.04
CA THR A 551 44.70 -22.10 3.49
C THR A 551 45.75 -21.63 2.48
N ASP A 552 46.74 -22.47 2.19
CA ASP A 552 47.79 -22.15 1.21
C ASP A 552 47.24 -21.83 -0.19
N GLU A 553 46.17 -22.50 -0.61
CA GLU A 553 45.47 -22.22 -1.86
C GLU A 553 44.82 -20.83 -1.86
N GLN A 554 44.16 -20.45 -0.74
CA GLN A 554 43.55 -19.13 -0.58
C GLN A 554 44.61 -18.03 -0.54
N HIS A 555 45.76 -18.28 0.09
CA HIS A 555 46.89 -17.37 0.09
C HIS A 555 47.43 -17.12 -1.32
N LYS A 556 47.59 -18.16 -2.14
CA LYS A 556 48.03 -18.03 -3.53
C LYS A 556 47.05 -17.24 -4.38
N LEU A 557 45.75 -17.50 -4.25
CA LEU A 557 44.70 -16.78 -4.97
C LEU A 557 44.62 -15.30 -4.56
N SER A 558 44.69 -15.01 -3.26
CA SER A 558 44.68 -13.64 -2.74
C SER A 558 45.93 -12.87 -3.15
N GLY A 559 47.11 -13.51 -3.13
CA GLY A 559 48.36 -12.93 -3.64
C GLY A 559 48.28 -12.56 -5.13
N ALA A 560 47.68 -13.43 -5.95
CA ALA A 560 47.47 -13.14 -7.37
C ALA A 560 46.54 -11.94 -7.59
N GLN A 561 45.44 -11.85 -6.83
CA GLN A 561 44.51 -10.71 -6.91
C GLN A 561 45.15 -9.40 -6.41
N LEU A 562 45.96 -9.44 -5.36
CA LEU A 562 46.72 -8.28 -4.86
C LEU A 562 47.69 -7.75 -5.91
N MET A 563 48.33 -8.62 -6.69
CA MET A 563 49.19 -8.20 -7.80
C MET A 563 48.39 -7.52 -8.93
N VAL A 564 47.20 -8.01 -9.25
CA VAL A 564 46.30 -7.36 -10.23
C VAL A 564 45.88 -5.98 -9.74
N VAL A 565 45.45 -5.85 -8.49
CA VAL A 565 45.07 -4.56 -7.89
C VAL A 565 46.24 -3.59 -7.83
N ALA A 566 47.43 -4.05 -7.43
CA ALA A 566 48.64 -3.23 -7.43
C ALA A 566 49.03 -2.74 -8.83
N THR A 567 48.76 -3.55 -9.86
CA THR A 567 48.99 -3.18 -11.27
C THR A 567 47.99 -2.13 -11.75
N ILE A 568 46.73 -2.20 -11.31
CA ILE A 568 45.71 -1.19 -11.61
C ILE A 568 46.04 0.13 -10.90
N ILE A 569 46.42 0.09 -9.63
CA ILE A 569 46.81 1.29 -8.86
C ILE A 569 48.05 1.97 -9.45
N ARG A 570 48.99 1.21 -10.03
CA ARG A 570 50.17 1.79 -10.72
C ARG A 570 49.85 2.40 -12.09
N LYS A 571 48.69 2.11 -12.68
CA LYS A 571 48.25 2.63 -13.99
C LYS A 571 47.29 3.81 -13.87
N ALA A 572 46.75 4.08 -12.68
CA ALA A 572 46.04 5.31 -12.32
C ALA A 572 47.04 6.35 -11.79
#